data_AF-A0A1W0X5P0-F1
#
_entry.id   AF-A0A1W0X5P0-F1
#
_cell.length_a   1.000
_cell.length_b   1.000
_cell.length_c   1.000
_cell.angle_alpha   90.00
_cell.angle_beta   90.00
_cell.angle_gamma   90.00
#
_symmetry.space_group_name_H-M   'P 1'
#
loop_
_entity.id
_entity.type
_entity.pdbx_description
1 polymer ?
#
loop_
_entity_poly.entity_id
_entity_poly.type
_entity_poly.pdbx_seq_one_letter_code
_entity_poly.pdbx_strand_id
1 'polypeptide(L)'
;MHTRAAYASMILVAQVADQLRHKEPLFDFNDGALLARQFFGRTFETKVGNISFDELGQSLAEIGIGYYDPAEDEFVPFLSYKRLSEASKIEVIGQVRWMDGVWPVPSEPLCGFQGLKCAVDNAFWRTVGGATAGALAVSLSLLFITRRVLREQMIHHLLWWNLDPSLLVGTQLRLRAPSMLQRFGIAARLFAGSRVGINHSGSQFERMAQGGWY
;
A
#
# COMPACT_ATOMS: atom_id res chain seq x y z
N MET A 1 7.99 24.80 33.13
CA MET A 1 6.93 23.95 33.74
C MET A 1 7.16 23.64 35.23
N HIS A 2 8.38 23.36 35.69
CA HIS A 2 8.65 22.97 37.08
C HIS A 2 8.20 23.97 38.16
N THR A 3 8.29 25.28 37.89
CA THR A 3 7.89 26.33 38.84
C THR A 3 6.38 26.36 39.10
N ARG A 4 5.55 26.12 38.06
CA ARG A 4 4.09 26.10 38.19
C ARG A 4 3.62 24.94 39.08
N ALA A 5 4.20 23.76 38.90
CA ALA A 5 3.86 22.58 39.68
C ALA A 5 4.27 22.72 41.16
N ALA A 6 5.46 23.25 41.44
CA ALA A 6 5.91 23.51 42.81
C ALA A 6 5.06 24.59 43.52
N TYR A 7 4.70 25.65 42.80
CA TYR A 7 3.82 26.67 43.34
C TYR A 7 2.40 26.12 43.63
N ALA A 8 1.88 25.31 42.71
CA ALA A 8 0.59 24.63 42.87
C ALA A 8 0.58 23.73 44.12
N SER A 9 1.62 22.90 44.31
CA SER A 9 1.67 21.99 45.46
C SER A 9 1.65 22.73 46.79
N MET A 10 2.37 23.86 46.91
CA MET A 10 2.34 24.69 48.11
C MET A 10 0.94 25.26 48.38
N ILE A 11 0.25 25.76 47.35
CA ILE A 11 -1.12 26.27 47.50
C ILE A 11 -2.09 25.17 47.95
N LEU A 12 -2.00 23.99 47.33
CA LEU A 12 -2.88 22.88 47.64
C LEU A 12 -2.73 22.43 49.09
N VAL A 13 -1.49 22.28 49.55
CA VAL A 13 -1.20 21.92 50.95
C VAL A 13 -1.71 22.99 51.91
N ALA A 14 -1.46 24.27 51.61
CA ALA A 14 -1.95 25.37 52.45
C ALA A 14 -3.48 25.41 52.53
N GLN A 15 -4.18 25.19 51.41
CA GLN A 15 -5.63 25.18 51.35
C GLN A 15 -6.24 24.01 52.13
N VAL A 16 -5.67 22.81 52.01
CA VAL A 16 -6.12 21.65 52.79
C VAL A 16 -5.86 21.86 54.28
N ALA A 17 -4.68 22.36 54.65
CA ALA A 17 -4.34 22.63 56.05
C ALA A 17 -5.28 23.69 56.67
N ASP A 18 -5.62 24.75 55.93
CA ASP A 18 -6.55 25.78 56.41
C ASP A 18 -7.98 25.22 56.58
N GLN A 19 -8.45 24.37 55.66
CA GLN A 19 -9.74 23.69 55.77
C GLN A 19 -9.81 22.77 56.99
N LEU A 20 -8.75 21.99 57.24
CA LEU A 20 -8.67 21.09 58.37
C LEU A 20 -8.65 21.86 59.69
N ARG A 21 -7.88 22.95 59.78
CA ARG A 21 -7.85 23.81 60.96
C ARG A 21 -9.23 24.34 61.36
N HIS A 22 -10.07 24.66 60.37
CA HIS A 22 -11.42 25.18 60.63
C HIS A 22 -12.45 24.08 60.94
N LYS A 23 -12.34 22.91 60.30
CA LYS A 23 -13.33 21.82 60.45
C LYS A 23 -13.01 20.87 61.60
N GLU A 24 -11.73 20.62 61.84
CA GLU A 24 -11.21 19.64 62.79
C GLU A 24 -10.04 20.26 63.58
N PRO A 25 -10.31 21.07 64.61
CA PRO A 25 -9.27 21.77 65.37
C PRO A 25 -8.29 20.83 66.10
N LEU A 26 -8.58 19.53 66.17
CA LEU A 26 -7.74 18.48 66.74
C LEU A 26 -7.10 17.56 65.67
N PHE A 27 -7.08 17.98 64.40
CA PHE A 27 -6.44 17.20 63.34
C PHE A 27 -4.94 17.00 63.61
N ASP A 28 -4.47 15.75 63.63
CA ASP A 28 -3.05 15.44 63.81
C ASP A 28 -2.29 15.55 62.48
N PHE A 29 -1.57 16.66 62.31
CA PHE A 29 -0.73 16.89 61.14
C PHE A 29 0.48 15.97 61.03
N ASN A 30 0.80 15.17 62.06
CA ASN A 30 1.84 14.14 61.98
C ASN A 30 1.35 12.86 61.29
N ASP A 31 0.04 12.66 61.16
CA ASP A 31 -0.53 11.57 60.38
C ASP A 31 -0.58 11.95 58.89
N GLY A 32 0.53 11.67 58.19
CA GLY A 32 0.65 11.92 56.76
C GLY A 32 -0.36 11.13 55.91
N ALA A 33 -0.85 9.97 56.38
CA ALA A 33 -1.82 9.18 55.64
C ALA A 33 -3.22 9.81 55.71
N LEU A 34 -3.62 10.29 56.89
CA LEU A 34 -4.85 11.07 57.05
C LEU A 34 -4.79 12.36 56.24
N LEU A 35 -3.66 13.08 56.28
CA LEU A 35 -3.49 14.29 55.50
C LEU A 35 -3.54 14.03 53.99
N ALA A 36 -2.88 12.98 53.49
CA ALA A 36 -2.88 12.64 52.08
C ALA A 36 -4.29 12.28 51.55
N ARG A 37 -5.09 11.56 52.35
CA ARG A 37 -6.48 11.21 51.98
C ARG A 37 -7.37 12.43 51.74
N GLN A 38 -7.03 13.59 52.32
CA GLN A 38 -7.79 14.82 52.10
C GLN A 38 -7.66 15.37 50.67
N PHE A 39 -6.74 14.85 49.86
CA PHE A 39 -6.56 15.25 48.47
C PHE A 39 -7.31 14.36 47.48
N PHE A 40 -7.65 13.12 47.86
CA PHE A 40 -8.14 12.11 46.92
C PHE A 40 -9.57 12.41 46.45
N GLY A 41 -9.85 12.18 45.17
CA GLY A 41 -11.18 12.36 44.56
C GLY A 41 -11.68 13.81 44.57
N ARG A 42 -10.78 14.80 44.65
CA ARG A 42 -11.15 16.21 44.82
C ARG A 42 -10.56 17.09 43.73
N THR A 43 -11.28 18.16 43.43
CA THR A 43 -10.83 19.26 42.58
C THR A 43 -10.59 20.51 43.43
N PHE A 44 -9.46 21.15 43.19
CA PHE A 44 -9.04 22.37 43.85
C PHE A 44 -8.96 23.50 42.85
N GLU A 45 -9.76 24.55 43.08
CA GLU A 45 -9.70 25.80 42.32
C GLU A 45 -8.48 26.59 42.80
N THR A 46 -7.49 26.79 41.93
CA THR A 46 -6.29 27.56 42.27
C THR A 46 -6.06 28.70 41.28
N LYS A 47 -5.21 29.67 41.65
CA LYS A 47 -4.83 30.77 40.73
C LYS A 47 -4.12 30.29 39.46
N VAL A 48 -3.56 29.07 39.47
CA VAL A 48 -2.92 28.46 38.30
C VAL A 48 -3.86 27.54 37.53
N GLY A 49 -5.16 27.58 37.81
CA GLY A 49 -6.17 26.72 37.22
C GLY A 49 -6.61 25.58 38.14
N ASN A 50 -7.52 24.76 37.64
CA ASN A 50 -8.16 23.72 38.44
C ASN A 50 -7.27 22.49 38.46
N ILE A 51 -7.05 21.96 39.65
CA ILE A 51 -6.22 20.77 39.85
C ILE A 51 -7.09 19.70 40.47
N SER A 52 -7.29 18.62 39.72
CA SER A 52 -8.12 17.49 40.14
C SER A 52 -7.25 16.29 40.47
N PHE A 53 -7.67 15.52 41.46
CA PHE A 53 -7.09 14.24 41.84
C PHE A 53 -8.15 13.15 41.74
N ASP A 54 -7.74 11.97 41.27
CA ASP A 54 -8.60 10.79 41.27
C ASP A 54 -8.71 10.15 42.67
N GLU A 55 -9.51 9.10 42.79
CA GLU A 55 -9.73 8.38 44.05
C GLU A 55 -8.45 7.71 44.60
N LEU A 56 -7.44 7.53 43.76
CA LEU A 56 -6.14 6.96 44.12
C LEU A 56 -5.10 8.05 44.46
N GLY A 57 -5.47 9.33 44.37
CA GLY A 57 -4.58 10.46 44.60
C GLY A 57 -3.68 10.84 43.41
N GLN A 58 -3.97 10.35 42.22
CA GLN A 58 -3.26 10.72 40.99
C GLN A 58 -3.80 12.04 40.44
N SER A 59 -2.91 12.93 40.01
CA SER A 59 -3.34 14.18 39.40
C SER A 59 -3.93 13.95 38.00
N LEU A 60 -5.15 14.45 37.79
CA LEU A 60 -5.83 14.49 36.51
C LEU A 60 -5.36 15.73 35.75
N ALA A 61 -4.22 15.62 35.08
CA ALA A 61 -3.64 16.71 34.30
C ALA A 61 -4.27 16.80 32.89
N GLU A 62 -4.47 18.03 32.44
CA GLU A 62 -4.74 18.34 31.03
C GLU A 62 -3.42 18.29 30.24
N ILE A 63 -3.42 17.56 29.13
CA ILE A 63 -2.26 17.39 28.25
C ILE A 63 -2.48 18.22 27.00
N GLY A 64 -1.66 19.26 26.82
CA GLY A 64 -1.59 20.01 25.57
C GLY A 64 -0.70 19.29 24.56
N ILE A 65 -1.21 19.12 23.34
CA ILE A 65 -0.49 18.57 22.19
C ILE A 65 -0.34 19.68 21.16
N GLY A 66 0.89 19.89 20.72
CA GLY A 66 1.27 20.95 19.81
C GLY A 66 2.30 20.49 18.80
N TYR A 67 2.56 21.34 17.82
CA TYR A 67 3.68 21.21 16.89
C TYR A 67 4.56 22.46 16.96
N TYR A 68 5.81 22.33 16.57
CA TYR A 68 6.69 23.48 16.43
C TYR A 68 6.57 24.02 15.00
N ASP A 69 6.29 25.32 14.87
CA ASP A 69 6.25 26.03 13.60
C ASP A 69 7.61 26.72 13.35
N PRO A 70 8.42 26.23 12.38
CA PRO A 70 9.72 26.81 12.10
C PRO A 70 9.64 28.17 11.39
N ALA A 71 8.49 28.55 10.82
CA ALA A 71 8.34 29.84 10.14
C ALA A 71 8.17 30.99 11.14
N GLU A 72 7.40 30.74 12.20
CA GLU A 72 7.11 31.72 13.26
C GLU A 72 8.01 31.52 14.49
N ASP A 73 8.86 30.49 14.49
CA ASP A 73 9.73 30.08 15.61
C ASP A 73 8.95 29.87 16.93
N GLU A 74 7.75 29.27 16.83
CA GLU A 74 6.83 29.12 17.96
C GLU A 74 6.30 27.68 18.12
N PHE A 75 6.08 27.26 19.36
CA PHE A 75 5.32 26.04 19.65
C PHE A 75 3.81 26.33 19.64
N VAL A 76 3.11 25.77 18.66
CA VAL A 76 1.68 25.99 18.44
C VAL A 76 0.86 24.82 19.00
N PRO A 77 0.14 25.00 20.13
CA PRO A 77 -0.78 23.99 20.63
C PRO A 77 -2.02 23.91 19.72
N PHE A 78 -2.46 22.69 19.38
CA PHE A 78 -3.63 22.50 18.51
C PHE A 78 -4.63 21.46 19.05
N LEU A 79 -4.19 20.59 19.96
CA LEU A 79 -5.03 19.60 20.62
C LEU A 79 -4.89 19.71 22.14
N SER A 80 -5.98 19.50 22.85
CA SER A 80 -5.99 19.31 24.30
C SER A 80 -6.63 17.97 24.61
N TYR A 81 -5.98 17.19 25.47
CA TYR A 81 -6.52 15.99 26.06
C TYR A 81 -6.84 16.26 27.53
N LYS A 82 -8.13 16.20 27.86
CA LYS A 82 -8.64 16.35 29.22
C LYS A 82 -9.12 14.99 29.73
N ARG A 83 -8.50 14.50 30.80
CA ARG A 83 -8.99 13.34 31.52
C ARG A 83 -9.97 13.81 32.59
N LEU A 84 -11.26 13.56 32.37
CA LEU A 84 -12.29 13.70 33.40
C LEU A 84 -12.37 12.37 34.18
N SER A 85 -12.97 12.40 35.37
CA SER A 85 -13.05 11.24 36.27
C SER A 85 -13.63 9.99 35.61
N GLU A 86 -14.62 10.15 34.72
CA GLU A 86 -15.31 9.03 34.06
C GLU A 86 -15.10 8.98 32.54
N ALA A 87 -14.59 10.04 31.93
CA ALA A 87 -14.45 10.15 30.48
C ALA A 87 -13.18 10.91 30.07
N SER A 88 -12.58 10.52 28.96
CA SER A 88 -11.53 11.32 28.34
C SER A 88 -12.11 12.11 27.18
N LYS A 89 -11.69 13.37 27.05
CA LYS A 89 -12.12 14.26 25.96
C LYS A 89 -10.90 14.81 25.24
N ILE A 90 -10.90 14.67 23.93
CA ILE A 90 -9.96 15.33 23.03
C ILE A 90 -10.66 16.55 22.44
N GLU A 91 -10.06 17.72 22.61
CA GLU A 91 -10.56 18.99 22.09
C GLU A 91 -9.56 19.57 21.10
N VAL A 92 -10.05 19.97 19.92
CA VAL A 92 -9.26 20.74 18.96
C VAL A 92 -9.29 22.20 19.39
N ILE A 93 -8.14 22.70 19.84
CA ILE A 93 -7.98 24.06 20.40
C ILE A 93 -7.33 25.03 19.41
N GLY A 94 -6.81 24.53 18.29
CA GLY A 94 -6.16 25.34 17.26
C GLY A 94 -6.16 24.66 15.89
N GLN A 95 -5.80 25.42 14.86
CA GLN A 95 -5.61 24.89 13.52
C GLN A 95 -4.22 24.24 13.40
N VAL A 96 -4.15 23.09 12.75
CA VAL A 96 -2.89 22.39 12.50
C VAL A 96 -2.41 22.66 11.08
N ARG A 97 -1.17 23.14 10.96
CA ARG A 97 -0.51 23.33 9.67
C ARG A 97 0.44 22.16 9.44
N TRP A 98 0.00 21.20 8.65
CA TRP A 98 0.85 20.07 8.24
C TRP A 98 1.54 20.43 6.92
N MET A 99 2.87 20.26 6.86
CA MET A 99 3.73 20.83 5.79
C MET A 99 3.22 20.54 4.37
N ASP A 100 2.75 19.31 4.11
CA ASP A 100 2.47 18.84 2.75
C ASP A 100 1.09 18.19 2.58
N GLY A 101 0.10 18.50 3.44
CA GLY A 101 -1.22 17.92 3.20
C GLY A 101 -2.26 18.08 4.28
N VAL A 102 -3.19 17.11 4.27
CA VAL A 102 -4.39 17.08 5.09
C VAL A 102 -4.08 16.37 6.41
N TRP A 103 -4.46 17.00 7.51
CA TRP A 103 -4.51 16.37 8.82
C TRP A 103 -5.91 15.81 9.11
N PRO A 104 -6.05 14.66 9.78
CA PRO A 104 -4.98 13.77 10.25
C PRO A 104 -4.31 13.00 9.11
N VAL A 105 -3.01 12.76 9.26
CA VAL A 105 -2.28 11.87 8.35
C VAL A 105 -2.89 10.47 8.46
N PRO A 106 -3.16 9.78 7.34
CA PRO A 106 -3.65 8.41 7.36
C PRO A 106 -2.76 7.51 8.21
N SER A 107 -3.36 6.64 9.02
CA SER A 107 -2.63 5.68 9.85
C SER A 107 -1.94 4.58 9.03
N GLU A 108 -2.29 4.45 7.75
CA GLU A 108 -1.72 3.47 6.83
C GLU A 108 -1.36 4.16 5.50
N PRO A 109 -0.23 3.81 4.86
CA PRO A 109 0.10 4.29 3.52
C PRO A 109 -0.95 3.89 2.47
N LEU A 110 -1.03 4.64 1.37
CA LEU A 110 -2.00 4.39 0.28
C LEU A 110 -1.97 2.94 -0.25
N CYS A 111 -0.79 2.36 -0.40
CA CYS A 111 -0.61 0.99 -0.88
C CYS A 111 -0.55 -0.06 0.23
N GLY A 112 -0.88 0.32 1.46
CA GLY A 112 -0.68 -0.46 2.67
C GLY A 112 0.78 -0.60 3.05
N PHE A 113 1.04 -1.06 4.28
CA PHE A 113 2.40 -1.22 4.80
C PHE A 113 3.27 -2.17 3.97
N GLN A 114 2.64 -3.15 3.33
CA GLN A 114 3.33 -4.14 2.48
C GLN A 114 3.33 -3.77 0.99
N GLY A 115 2.74 -2.63 0.60
CA GLY A 115 2.60 -2.24 -0.80
C GLY A 115 1.61 -3.07 -1.62
N LEU A 116 0.98 -4.08 -1.01
CA LEU A 116 0.14 -5.06 -1.70
C LEU A 116 -1.26 -4.53 -2.08
N LYS A 117 -1.75 -3.45 -1.46
CA LYS A 117 -3.07 -2.90 -1.81
C LYS A 117 -3.08 -2.28 -3.21
N CYS A 118 -1.94 -1.74 -3.64
CA CYS A 118 -1.76 -1.21 -5.01
C CYS A 118 -1.34 -2.30 -6.00
N ALA A 119 -0.85 -3.43 -5.50
CA ALA A 119 -0.56 -4.62 -6.31
C ALA A 119 -1.86 -5.38 -6.63
N VAL A 120 -2.82 -4.71 -7.27
CA VAL A 120 -3.83 -5.40 -8.07
C VAL A 120 -3.11 -5.83 -9.35
N ASP A 121 -2.22 -6.80 -9.19
CA ASP A 121 -1.42 -7.26 -10.30
C ASP A 121 -2.34 -8.12 -11.17
N ASN A 122 -2.74 -7.55 -12.31
CA ASN A 122 -3.44 -8.24 -13.39
C ASN A 122 -2.62 -9.44 -13.91
N ALA A 123 -1.45 -9.72 -13.36
CA ALA A 123 -0.66 -10.94 -13.52
C ALA A 123 -1.53 -12.20 -13.48
N PHE A 124 -2.47 -12.33 -12.55
CA PHE A 124 -3.37 -13.49 -12.51
C PHE A 124 -4.27 -13.57 -13.75
N TRP A 125 -4.94 -12.46 -14.11
CA TRP A 125 -5.81 -12.42 -15.29
C TRP A 125 -5.03 -12.53 -16.62
N ARG A 126 -3.80 -12.03 -16.66
CA ARG A 126 -2.90 -12.13 -17.81
C ARG A 126 -2.38 -13.56 -18.01
N THR A 127 -2.02 -14.26 -16.93
CA THR A 127 -1.57 -15.66 -17.02
C THR A 127 -2.74 -16.58 -17.38
N VAL A 128 -3.90 -16.40 -16.75
CA VAL A 128 -5.12 -17.15 -17.08
C VAL A 128 -5.59 -16.88 -18.51
N GLY A 129 -5.60 -15.61 -18.94
CA GLY A 129 -5.95 -15.22 -20.30
C GLY A 129 -5.02 -15.83 -21.35
N GLY A 130 -3.70 -15.77 -21.10
CA GLY A 130 -2.70 -16.35 -22.00
C GLY A 130 -2.81 -17.88 -22.12
N ALA A 131 -2.98 -18.58 -20.99
CA ALA A 131 -3.14 -20.03 -20.98
C ALA A 131 -4.40 -20.48 -21.74
N THR A 132 -5.52 -19.77 -21.54
CA THR A 132 -6.79 -20.09 -22.18
C THR A 132 -6.74 -19.87 -23.70
N ALA A 133 -6.15 -18.74 -24.14
CA ALA A 133 -5.98 -18.45 -25.57
C ALA A 133 -5.08 -19.48 -26.27
N GLY A 134 -3.99 -19.90 -25.60
CA GLY A 134 -3.10 -20.94 -26.12
C GLY A 134 -3.81 -22.28 -26.30
N ALA A 135 -4.60 -22.72 -25.31
CA ALA A 135 -5.36 -23.97 -25.40
C ALA A 135 -6.41 -23.94 -26.53
N LEU A 136 -7.08 -22.81 -26.72
CA LEU A 136 -8.04 -22.62 -27.82
C LEU A 136 -7.35 -22.67 -29.20
N ALA A 137 -6.16 -22.06 -29.34
CA ALA A 137 -5.42 -22.11 -30.60
C ALA A 137 -4.99 -23.55 -30.96
N VAL A 138 -4.48 -24.31 -29.98
CA VAL A 138 -4.06 -25.70 -30.18
C VAL A 138 -5.27 -26.57 -30.55
N SER A 139 -6.38 -26.47 -29.82
CA SER A 139 -7.58 -27.26 -30.11
C SER A 139 -8.17 -26.95 -31.50
N LEU A 140 -8.23 -25.68 -31.91
CA LEU A 140 -8.67 -25.28 -33.24
C LEU A 140 -7.75 -25.81 -34.35
N SER A 141 -6.43 -25.78 -34.14
CA SER A 141 -5.48 -26.33 -35.11
C SER A 141 -5.65 -27.84 -35.28
N LEU A 142 -5.87 -28.57 -34.19
CA LEU A 142 -6.08 -30.01 -34.21
C LEU A 142 -7.39 -30.36 -34.91
N LEU A 143 -8.47 -29.62 -34.62
CA LEU A 143 -9.76 -29.76 -35.31
C LEU A 143 -9.67 -29.45 -36.80
N PHE A 144 -8.87 -28.46 -37.20
CA PHE A 144 -8.67 -28.14 -38.60
C PHE A 144 -7.92 -29.26 -39.34
N ILE A 145 -6.85 -29.79 -38.72
CA ILE A 145 -6.06 -30.89 -39.28
C ILE A 145 -6.92 -32.15 -39.41
N THR A 146 -7.66 -32.54 -38.36
CA THR A 146 -8.52 -33.73 -38.42
C THR A 146 -9.61 -33.59 -39.48
N ARG A 147 -10.25 -32.43 -39.59
CA ARG A 147 -11.23 -32.16 -40.66
C ARG A 147 -10.62 -32.23 -42.05
N ARG A 148 -9.39 -31.74 -42.23
CA ARG A 148 -8.67 -31.85 -43.50
C ARG A 148 -8.42 -33.32 -43.85
N VAL A 149 -7.85 -34.09 -42.94
CA VAL A 149 -7.54 -35.51 -43.16
C VAL A 149 -8.81 -36.31 -43.45
N LEU A 150 -9.88 -36.12 -42.67
CA LEU A 150 -11.15 -36.81 -42.91
C LEU A 150 -11.78 -36.42 -44.25
N ARG A 151 -11.65 -35.15 -44.65
CA ARG A 151 -12.14 -34.69 -45.97
C ARG A 151 -11.34 -35.32 -47.10
N GLU A 152 -10.02 -35.38 -47.01
CA GLU A 152 -9.18 -36.08 -47.99
C GLU A 152 -9.52 -37.57 -48.06
N GLN A 153 -9.69 -38.24 -46.92
CA GLN A 153 -10.10 -39.64 -46.86
C GLN A 153 -11.48 -39.87 -47.50
N MET A 154 -12.45 -39.00 -47.21
CA MET A 154 -13.78 -39.07 -47.80
C MET A 154 -13.74 -38.85 -49.32
N ILE A 155 -12.94 -37.89 -49.79
CA ILE A 155 -12.70 -37.64 -51.22
C ILE A 155 -12.11 -38.89 -51.87
N HIS A 156 -11.05 -39.47 -51.32
CA HIS A 156 -10.46 -40.71 -51.84
C HIS A 156 -11.45 -41.89 -51.86
N HIS A 157 -12.29 -42.05 -50.84
CA HIS A 157 -13.32 -43.09 -50.81
C HIS A 157 -14.47 -42.85 -51.79
N LEU A 158 -14.82 -41.60 -52.10
CA LEU A 158 -15.90 -41.27 -53.05
C LEU A 158 -15.43 -41.25 -54.52
N LEU A 159 -14.15 -40.96 -54.75
CA LEU A 159 -13.53 -40.83 -56.07
C LEU A 159 -12.70 -42.06 -56.46
N TRP A 160 -12.88 -43.22 -55.81
CA TRP A 160 -12.16 -44.47 -56.13
C TRP A 160 -12.28 -44.92 -57.60
N TRP A 161 -13.33 -44.48 -58.29
CA TRP A 161 -13.61 -44.76 -59.71
C TRP A 161 -13.07 -43.69 -60.66
N ASN A 162 -12.56 -42.56 -60.15
CA ASN A 162 -11.99 -41.48 -60.95
C ASN A 162 -10.46 -41.68 -61.00
N LEU A 163 -9.99 -42.39 -62.04
CA LEU A 163 -8.55 -42.61 -62.23
C LEU A 163 -7.85 -41.28 -62.49
N ASP A 164 -6.81 -41.01 -61.70
CA ASP A 164 -5.95 -39.85 -61.86
C ASP A 164 -5.37 -39.83 -63.30
N PRO A 165 -5.62 -38.78 -64.12
CA PRO A 165 -5.18 -38.77 -65.52
C PRO A 165 -3.66 -38.86 -65.68
N SER A 166 -2.89 -38.56 -64.63
CA SER A 166 -1.44 -38.77 -64.57
C SER A 166 -1.02 -40.24 -64.50
N LEU A 167 -1.91 -41.16 -64.13
CA LEU A 167 -1.68 -42.60 -64.13
C LEU A 167 -2.11 -43.28 -65.45
N LEU A 168 -2.88 -42.57 -66.29
CA LEU A 168 -3.36 -43.03 -67.59
C LEU A 168 -2.43 -42.66 -68.76
N VAL A 169 -1.39 -41.86 -68.51
CA VAL A 169 -0.34 -41.63 -69.51
C VAL A 169 0.58 -42.84 -69.50
N GLY A 170 0.36 -43.73 -70.47
CA GLY A 170 1.28 -44.82 -70.77
C GLY A 170 2.70 -44.27 -70.88
N THR A 171 3.60 -44.86 -70.11
CA THR A 171 5.05 -44.63 -70.15
C THR A 171 5.57 -44.90 -71.55
N GLN A 172 5.51 -43.89 -72.42
CA GLN A 172 6.42 -43.80 -73.55
C GLN A 172 7.80 -43.53 -72.95
N LEU A 173 8.57 -44.60 -72.78
CA LEU A 173 10.03 -44.55 -72.63
C LEU A 173 10.59 -43.90 -73.90
N ARG A 174 10.45 -42.59 -74.02
CA ARG A 174 11.19 -41.78 -74.97
C ARG A 174 12.40 -41.27 -74.21
N LEU A 175 13.45 -42.09 -74.22
CA LEU A 175 14.81 -41.64 -73.98
C LEU A 175 15.08 -40.43 -74.87
N ARG A 176 15.00 -39.24 -74.27
CA ARG A 176 15.61 -38.03 -74.80
C ARG A 176 16.04 -37.16 -73.63
N ALA A 177 17.27 -37.39 -73.19
CA ALA A 177 18.01 -36.38 -72.46
C ALA A 177 18.08 -35.09 -73.31
N PRO A 178 17.91 -33.92 -72.69
CA PRO A 178 19.13 -33.15 -72.47
C PRO A 178 19.22 -32.37 -71.14
N SER A 179 20.49 -32.16 -70.78
CA SER A 179 21.13 -31.10 -69.99
C SER A 179 20.68 -30.84 -68.54
N MET A 180 21.55 -31.30 -67.63
CA MET A 180 21.84 -30.66 -66.35
C MET A 180 22.08 -29.16 -66.54
N LEU A 181 21.29 -28.31 -65.88
CA LEU A 181 21.67 -27.03 -65.22
C LEU A 181 20.47 -26.07 -65.06
N GLN A 182 19.41 -26.48 -64.37
CA GLN A 182 18.37 -25.50 -63.95
C GLN A 182 17.56 -25.88 -62.70
N ARG A 183 18.14 -26.69 -61.80
CA ARG A 183 17.47 -27.13 -60.55
C ARG A 183 18.19 -26.75 -59.25
N PHE A 184 19.03 -25.71 -59.28
CA PHE A 184 19.46 -25.01 -58.08
C PHE A 184 19.12 -23.53 -58.21
N GLY A 185 17.99 -23.12 -57.62
CA GLY A 185 17.63 -21.71 -57.52
C GLY A 185 16.14 -21.45 -57.61
N ILE A 186 15.35 -21.99 -56.67
CA ILE A 186 14.22 -21.31 -55.99
C ILE A 186 13.94 -22.17 -54.74
N ALA A 187 14.83 -22.08 -53.75
CA ALA A 187 14.64 -22.61 -52.40
C ALA A 187 15.55 -21.85 -51.43
N ALA A 188 15.51 -20.51 -51.48
CA ALA A 188 16.27 -19.65 -50.55
C ALA A 188 15.68 -18.23 -50.47
N ARG A 189 14.35 -18.06 -50.45
CA ARG A 189 13.71 -16.75 -50.24
C ARG A 189 12.49 -16.72 -49.30
N LEU A 190 12.26 -17.76 -48.49
CA LEU A 190 11.23 -17.72 -47.43
C LEU A 190 11.75 -18.06 -46.02
N PHE A 191 13.06 -18.25 -45.86
CA PHE A 191 13.72 -18.27 -44.56
C PHE A 191 14.84 -17.24 -44.54
N ALA A 192 14.49 -15.96 -44.72
CA ALA A 192 15.30 -14.85 -44.25
C ALA A 192 14.67 -14.41 -42.92
N GLY A 193 15.30 -14.84 -41.83
CA GLY A 193 14.82 -14.57 -40.48
C GLY A 193 14.60 -13.09 -40.23
N SER A 194 13.45 -12.76 -39.65
CA SER A 194 13.29 -11.50 -38.92
C SER A 194 14.33 -11.51 -37.79
N ARG A 195 15.40 -10.75 -37.99
CA ARG A 195 16.32 -10.38 -36.92
C ARG A 195 15.50 -9.70 -35.83
N VAL A 196 15.45 -10.33 -34.67
CA VAL A 196 15.14 -9.66 -33.41
C VAL A 196 16.26 -8.64 -33.21
N GLY A 197 15.96 -7.37 -33.51
CA GLY A 197 16.77 -6.26 -33.03
C GLY A 197 16.58 -6.19 -31.52
N ILE A 198 17.55 -6.71 -30.77
CA ILE A 198 17.70 -6.39 -29.36
C ILE A 198 18.04 -4.91 -29.30
N ASN A 199 17.03 -4.07 -29.13
CA ASN A 199 17.22 -2.67 -28.85
C ASN A 199 17.70 -2.57 -27.40
N HIS A 200 19.01 -2.52 -27.20
CA HIS A 200 19.58 -2.02 -25.95
C HIS A 200 19.34 -0.51 -25.88
N SER A 201 18.11 -0.09 -25.60
CA SER A 201 17.87 1.23 -25.03
C SER A 201 18.18 1.13 -23.54
N GLY A 202 19.46 1.32 -23.21
CA GLY A 202 19.86 1.71 -21.88
C GLY A 202 19.06 2.94 -21.46
N SER A 203 18.32 2.76 -20.37
CA SER A 203 18.26 3.72 -19.27
C SER A 203 18.00 5.20 -19.62
N GLN A 204 16.73 5.55 -19.83
CA GLN A 204 16.24 6.89 -19.47
C GLN A 204 16.06 7.03 -17.94
N PHE A 205 16.12 5.92 -17.19
CA PHE A 205 16.10 5.89 -15.73
C PHE A 205 17.46 6.17 -15.05
N GLU A 206 18.60 5.99 -15.75
CA GLU A 206 19.93 6.34 -15.19
C GLU A 206 20.25 7.83 -15.30
N ARG A 207 19.53 8.59 -16.14
CA ARG A 207 19.70 10.05 -16.24
C ARG A 207 18.91 10.87 -15.21
N MET A 208 18.06 10.24 -14.40
CA MET A 208 17.38 10.92 -13.28
C MET A 208 18.07 10.69 -11.92
N ALA A 209 18.94 9.69 -11.79
CA ALA A 209 19.64 9.38 -10.55
C ALA A 209 20.96 10.15 -10.33
N GLN A 210 21.28 11.13 -11.20
CA GLN A 210 22.46 12.00 -11.08
C GLN A 210 22.12 13.50 -11.11
N GLY A 211 20.90 13.87 -10.68
CA GLY A 211 20.55 15.26 -10.35
C GLY A 211 20.99 15.56 -8.92
N GLY A 212 22.07 16.32 -8.77
CA GLY A 212 22.81 16.50 -7.53
C GLY A 212 22.04 17.14 -6.39
N TRP A 213 22.40 16.68 -5.19
CA TRP A 213 22.30 17.42 -3.94
C TRP A 213 23.45 18.42 -3.89
N TYR A 214 23.15 19.69 -4.04
CA TYR A 214 23.86 20.83 -3.45
C TYR A 214 22.81 21.85 -3.02
#